data_AF-A0A7J9RHL6-F1
#
_entry.id   AF-A0A7J9RHL6-F1
#
_cell.length_a   1.000
_cell.length_b   1.000
_cell.length_c   1.000
_cell.angle_alpha   90.00
_cell.angle_beta   90.00
_cell.angle_gamma   90.00
#
_symmetry.space_group_name_H-M   'P 1'
#
loop_
_entity.id
_entity.type
_entity.pdbx_description
1 polymer ?
#
loop_
_entity_poly.entity_id
_entity_poly.type
_entity_poly.pdbx_seq_one_letter_code
_entity_poly.pdbx_strand_id
1 'polypeptide(L)' 'MTEVEQAPLVEAEQKDLPHIDVIPSIDIAPDQTDEFGYSWLNYNGENWYRGQNDTEWTKHDE' A
#
# COMPACT_ATOMS: atom_id res chain seq x y z
N MET A 1 23.81 -12.84 -39.89
CA MET A 1 23.29 -12.43 -38.56
C MET A 1 21.85 -12.89 -38.53
N THR A 2 21.52 -13.80 -37.63
CA THR A 2 20.14 -14.26 -37.45
C THR A 2 19.52 -13.36 -36.39
N GLU A 3 18.54 -12.55 -36.75
CA GLU A 3 17.77 -11.75 -35.80
C GLU A 3 17.00 -12.71 -34.88
N VAL A 4 17.34 -12.70 -33.60
CA VAL A 4 16.59 -13.42 -32.57
C VAL A 4 15.41 -12.53 -32.20
N GLU A 5 14.23 -12.87 -32.71
CA GLU A 5 12.99 -12.22 -32.30
C GLU A 5 12.75 -12.49 -30.81
N GLN A 6 12.89 -11.45 -29.98
CA GLN A 6 12.58 -11.53 -28.55
C GLN A 6 11.09 -11.30 -28.34
N ALA A 7 10.29 -12.36 -28.50
CA ALA A 7 8.91 -12.34 -28.04
C ALA A 7 8.88 -12.47 -26.51
N PRO A 8 8.20 -11.58 -25.76
CA PRO A 8 8.02 -11.75 -24.32
C PRO A 8 7.30 -13.07 -24.05
N LEU A 9 7.89 -13.93 -23.20
CA LEU A 9 7.36 -15.29 -22.93
C LEU A 9 6.00 -15.31 -22.20
N VAL A 10 5.55 -14.17 -21.69
CA VAL A 10 4.34 -14.03 -20.87
C VAL A 10 3.55 -12.82 -21.37
N GLU A 11 2.27 -13.06 -21.62
CA GLU A 11 1.31 -12.01 -21.96
C GLU A 11 1.10 -11.10 -20.74
N ALA A 12 0.98 -9.78 -20.96
CA ALA A 12 0.90 -8.77 -19.90
C ALA A 12 -0.23 -9.02 -18.88
N GLU A 13 -1.27 -9.76 -19.30
CA GLU A 13 -2.42 -10.15 -18.49
C GLU A 13 -2.10 -11.19 -17.40
N GLN A 14 -0.99 -11.92 -17.50
CA GLN A 14 -0.54 -12.86 -16.46
C GLN A 14 0.44 -12.24 -15.46
N LYS A 15 0.69 -10.93 -15.57
CA LYS A 15 1.47 -10.18 -14.58
C LYS A 15 0.55 -9.74 -13.45
N ASP A 16 -0.06 -10.72 -12.79
CA ASP A 16 -0.79 -10.54 -11.53
C ASP A 16 0.26 -10.15 -10.47
N LEU A 17 0.57 -8.86 -10.41
CA LEU A 17 1.31 -8.30 -9.30
C LEU A 17 0.41 -8.53 -8.08
N PRO A 18 0.89 -9.20 -7.02
CA PRO A 18 0.06 -9.40 -5.84
C PRO A 18 -0.39 -8.03 -5.36
N HIS A 19 -1.69 -7.77 -5.48
CA HIS A 19 -2.30 -6.57 -4.95
C HIS A 19 -2.35 -6.73 -3.43
N ILE A 20 -1.34 -6.16 -2.76
CA ILE A 20 -1.25 -6.17 -1.30
C ILE A 20 -2.18 -5.05 -0.80
N ASP A 21 -3.46 -5.36 -0.70
CA ASP A 21 -4.52 -4.49 -0.14
C ASP A 21 -4.49 -4.49 1.41
N VAL A 22 -3.30 -4.49 2.01
CA VAL A 22 -3.19 -4.67 3.46
C VAL A 22 -3.45 -3.33 4.14
N ILE A 23 -4.72 -3.06 4.36
CA ILE A 23 -5.18 -2.03 5.28
C ILE A 23 -4.80 -2.48 6.70
N PRO A 24 -4.08 -1.66 7.48
CA PRO A 24 -3.76 -1.97 8.86
C PRO A 24 -5.05 -2.16 9.67
N SER A 25 -5.04 -3.07 10.63
CA SER A 25 -6.21 -3.29 11.50
C SER A 25 -6.43 -2.10 12.44
N ILE A 26 -7.68 -1.85 12.83
CA ILE A 26 -8.04 -0.81 13.80
C ILE A 26 -7.32 -1.01 15.15
N ASP A 27 -7.01 -2.25 15.52
CA ASP A 27 -6.32 -2.58 16.76
C ASP A 27 -4.81 -2.23 16.74
N ILE A 28 -4.26 -1.88 15.57
CA ILE A 28 -2.85 -1.47 15.47
C ILE A 28 -2.69 -0.09 16.12
N ALA A 29 -1.70 0.00 17.01
CA ALA A 29 -1.34 1.26 17.67
C ALA A 29 -0.69 2.22 16.65
N PRO A 30 -1.04 3.51 16.66
CA PRO A 30 -0.36 4.51 15.86
C PRO A 30 1.10 4.66 16.27
N ASP A 31 1.97 4.90 15.30
CA ASP A 31 3.36 5.31 15.53
C ASP A 31 3.42 6.76 16.04
N GLN A 32 2.59 7.63 15.48
CA GLN A 32 2.54 9.05 15.82
C GLN A 32 1.09 9.53 15.90
N THR A 33 0.82 10.53 16.73
CA THR A 33 -0.45 11.27 16.69
C THR A 33 -0.14 12.74 16.53
N ASP A 34 -0.80 13.38 15.57
CA ASP A 34 -0.59 14.76 15.19
C ASP A 34 -1.42 15.73 16.06
N GLU A 35 -1.14 17.04 15.96
CA GLU A 35 -1.77 18.09 16.76
C GLU A 35 -3.28 18.20 16.51
N PHE A 36 -3.71 17.80 15.32
CA PHE A 36 -5.11 17.74 14.89
C PHE A 36 -5.84 16.47 15.34
N GLY A 37 -5.18 15.57 16.07
CA GLY A 37 -5.76 14.31 16.55
C GLY A 37 -5.76 13.18 15.51
N TYR A 38 -5.02 13.31 14.42
CA TYR A 38 -4.81 12.23 13.46
C TYR A 38 -3.74 11.28 13.94
N SER A 39 -4.09 10.00 13.99
CA SER A 39 -3.18 8.89 14.23
C SER A 39 -2.50 8.51 12.92
N TRP A 40 -1.17 8.38 12.93
CA TRP A 40 -0.34 7.99 11.80
C TRP A 40 0.35 6.65 12.07
N LEU A 41 0.54 5.86 11.04
CA LEU A 41 1.14 4.53 11.08
C LEU A 41 1.95 4.29 9.79
N ASN A 42 3.21 3.87 9.91
CA ASN A 42 3.96 3.40 8.75
C ASN A 42 3.91 1.87 8.73
N TYR A 43 3.17 1.30 7.78
CA TYR A 43 3.01 -0.14 7.67
C TYR A 43 3.42 -0.59 6.26
N ASN A 44 4.35 -1.54 6.20
CA ASN A 44 4.85 -2.11 4.94
C ASN A 44 5.44 -1.08 3.94
N GLY A 45 6.01 0.02 4.46
CA GLY A 45 6.55 1.11 3.65
C GLY A 45 5.47 2.09 3.15
N GLU A 46 4.22 1.89 3.52
CA GLU A 46 3.10 2.77 3.20
C GLU A 46 2.71 3.58 4.44
N ASN A 47 2.42 4.86 4.25
CA ASN A 47 1.92 5.70 5.33
C ASN A 47 0.40 5.60 5.39
N TRP A 48 -0.12 5.41 6.58
CA TRP A 48 -1.54 5.31 6.87
C TRP A 48 -1.90 6.33 7.95
N TYR A 49 -3.10 6.88 7.87
CA TYR A 49 -3.63 7.78 8.88
C TYR A 49 -5.08 7.44 9.22
N ARG A 50 -5.51 7.75 10.44
CA ARG A 50 -6.92 7.69 10.86
C ARG A 50 -7.25 8.86 11.76
N GLY A 51 -8.48 9.38 11.68
CA GLY A 51 -8.99 10.35 12.63
C GLY A 51 -9.30 9.72 13.98
N GLN A 52 -9.42 10.56 15.02
CA GLN A 52 -9.75 10.12 16.38
C GLN A 52 -11.10 9.38 16.48
N ASN A 53 -12.01 9.58 15.53
CA ASN A 53 -13.31 8.92 15.45
C ASN A 53 -13.39 7.92 14.28
N ASP A 54 -12.31 7.78 13.50
CA ASP A 54 -12.28 6.84 12.39
C ASP A 54 -11.93 5.44 12.91
N THR A 55 -12.68 4.48 12.40
CA THR A 55 -12.45 3.06 12.68
C THR A 55 -11.53 2.41 11.65
N GLU A 56 -11.22 3.12 10.58
CA GLU A 56 -10.48 2.61 9.43
C GLU A 56 -9.22 3.45 9.20
N TRP A 57 -8.15 2.78 8.78
CA TRP A 57 -6.93 3.42 8.34
C TRP A 57 -7.06 3.81 6.87
N THR A 58 -6.76 5.06 6.56
CA THR A 58 -6.71 5.59 5.20
C THR A 58 -5.26 5.65 4.76
N LYS A 59 -4.95 5.11 3.58
CA LYS A 59 -3.61 5.20 3.00
C LYS A 59 -3.33 6.64 2.58
N HIS A 60 -2.19 7.16 3.01
CA HIS A 60 -1.61 8.41 2.53
C HIS A 60 -0.69 8.09 1.35
N ASP A 61 -1.15 8.38 0.14
CA ASP A 61 -0.37 8.27 -1.10
C ASP A 61 0.19 9.67 -1.42
N GLU A 62 1.52 9.82 -1.47
CA GLU A 62 2.22 11.06 -1.87
C GLU A 62 2.67 11.02 -3.34
#